data_AF-A0A142XFH5-F1
#
_entry.id   AF-A0A142XFH5-F1
#
_cell.length_a   1.000
_cell.length_b   1.000
_cell.length_c   1.000
_cell.angle_alpha   90.00
_cell.angle_beta   90.00
_cell.angle_gamma   90.00
#
_symmetry.space_group_name_H-M   'P 1'
#
loop_
_entity.id
_entity.type
_entity.pdbx_description
1 polymer ?
#
loop_
_entity_poly.entity_id
_entity_poly.type
_entity_poly.pdbx_seq_one_letter_code
_entity_poly.pdbx_strand_id
1 'polypeptide(L)'
;MPVYTDLLAPTKSERHGAFTWAPAEDNATSPVAGVLTITGKRSHCRYRVEEHPADEPGRAFVLRKLDVGSDRTEGHYGCFLAAEVGFDVCDCRGFVSTRNCKHLSSLRQLTEAEKL
;
A
#
# COMPACT_ATOMS: atom_id res chain seq x y z
N MET A 1 4.01 -11.19 15.61
CA MET A 1 4.65 -11.45 14.30
C MET A 1 5.73 -10.40 14.04
N PRO A 2 6.83 -10.70 13.32
CA PRO A 2 7.90 -9.72 13.09
C PRO A 2 7.42 -8.60 12.15
N VAL A 3 7.80 -7.36 12.47
CA VAL A 3 7.58 -6.21 11.60
C VAL A 3 8.61 -6.25 10.47
N TYR A 4 8.14 -6.17 9.23
CA TYR A 4 8.99 -6.06 8.06
C TYR A 4 9.22 -4.58 7.72
N THR A 5 10.42 -4.21 7.27
CA THR A 5 10.77 -2.83 6.93
C THR A 5 11.62 -2.84 5.66
N ASP A 6 11.30 -1.96 4.72
CA ASP A 6 12.09 -1.81 3.51
C ASP A 6 12.01 -0.38 2.94
N LEU A 7 12.90 -0.08 1.99
CA LEU A 7 13.01 1.21 1.31
C LEU A 7 12.16 1.22 0.04
N LEU A 8 11.50 2.36 -0.18
CA LEU A 8 10.83 2.63 -1.44
C LEU A 8 11.86 3.11 -2.47
N ALA A 9 11.61 2.76 -3.74
CA ALA A 9 12.43 3.27 -4.83
C ALA A 9 12.48 4.80 -4.82
N PRO A 10 13.68 5.40 -4.95
CA PRO A 10 13.81 6.85 -4.90
C PRO A 10 13.15 7.48 -6.13
N THR A 11 12.39 8.54 -5.88
CA THR A 11 11.79 9.39 -6.91
C THR A 11 12.40 10.79 -6.85
N LYS A 12 12.15 11.61 -7.88
CA LYS A 12 12.60 13.01 -7.91
C LYS A 12 12.16 13.80 -6.67
N SER A 13 10.94 13.56 -6.19
CA SER A 13 10.34 14.24 -5.04
C SER A 13 10.60 13.56 -3.70
N GLU A 14 10.96 12.27 -3.69
CA GLU A 14 11.17 11.47 -2.49
C GLU A 14 12.39 10.57 -2.63
N ARG A 15 13.52 10.97 -2.02
CA ARG A 15 14.79 10.21 -2.11
C ARG A 15 14.97 9.16 -1.03
N HIS A 16 14.22 9.25 0.07
CA HIS A 16 14.40 8.41 1.26
C HIS A 16 13.05 7.88 1.78
N GLY A 17 12.17 7.46 0.85
CA GLY A 17 10.92 6.83 1.22
C GLY A 17 11.17 5.45 1.82
N ALA A 18 10.40 5.08 2.83
CA ALA A 18 10.45 3.77 3.46
C ALA A 18 9.05 3.33 3.85
N PHE A 19 8.86 2.04 4.07
CA PHE A 19 7.65 1.52 4.67
C PHE A 19 7.95 0.46 5.74
N THR A 20 7.01 0.28 6.65
CA THR A 20 6.99 -0.82 7.59
C THR A 20 5.66 -1.58 7.48
N TRP A 21 5.72 -2.88 7.73
CA TRP A 21 4.59 -3.79 7.61
C TRP A 21 4.46 -4.64 8.87
N ALA A 22 3.28 -4.58 9.48
CA ALA A 22 2.89 -5.42 10.60
C ALA A 22 1.72 -6.29 10.16
N PRO A 23 1.93 -7.60 9.92
CA PRO A 23 0.84 -8.50 9.54
C PRO A 23 -0.19 -8.65 10.66
N ALA A 24 -1.45 -8.85 10.30
CA ALA A 24 -2.52 -9.15 11.26
C ALA A 24 -2.38 -10.58 11.80
N GLU A 25 -2.77 -10.79 13.06
CA GLU A 25 -2.67 -12.10 13.72
C GLU A 25 -3.70 -13.12 13.20
N ASP A 26 -4.83 -12.67 12.66
CA ASP A 26 -5.93 -13.51 12.19
C ASP A 26 -6.41 -13.07 10.80
N ASN A 27 -5.56 -13.23 9.79
CA ASN A 27 -5.92 -13.03 8.38
C ASN A 27 -6.72 -14.21 7.80
N ALA A 28 -6.94 -15.29 8.57
CA ALA A 28 -7.64 -16.49 8.10
C ALA A 28 -9.16 -16.31 8.10
N THR A 29 -9.69 -15.49 9.02
CA THR A 29 -11.14 -15.26 9.18
C THR A 29 -11.57 -13.83 8.85
N SER A 30 -10.61 -12.94 8.59
CA SER A 30 -10.82 -11.51 8.36
C SER A 30 -10.09 -11.07 7.10
N PRO A 31 -10.67 -10.16 6.28
CA PRO A 31 -10.04 -9.66 5.07
C PRO A 31 -8.80 -8.79 5.36
N VAL A 32 -8.45 -8.61 6.63
CA VAL A 32 -7.42 -7.68 7.09
C VAL A 32 -6.08 -8.38 7.05
N ALA A 33 -5.24 -7.98 6.10
CA ALA A 33 -3.91 -8.55 5.94
C ALA A 33 -2.92 -7.97 6.97
N GLY A 34 -3.09 -6.72 7.38
CA GLY A 34 -2.19 -6.07 8.34
C GLY A 34 -2.22 -4.55 8.31
N VAL A 35 -1.17 -3.95 8.86
CA VAL A 35 -0.96 -2.51 8.91
C VAL A 35 0.31 -2.14 8.14
N LEU A 36 0.14 -1.32 7.12
CA LEU A 36 1.20 -0.73 6.32
C LEU A 36 1.44 0.71 6.77
N THR A 37 2.66 1.03 7.15
CA THR A 37 3.08 2.39 7.46
C THR A 37 3.99 2.89 6.36
N ILE A 38 3.63 3.98 5.69
CA ILE A 38 4.48 4.60 4.67
C ILE A 38 5.05 5.90 5.24
N THR A 39 6.38 5.99 5.23
CA THR A 39 7.12 7.17 5.66
C THR A 39 7.86 7.79 4.47
N GLY A 40 7.68 9.08 4.29
CA GLY A 40 8.47 9.89 3.36
C GLY A 40 8.79 11.25 3.97
N LYS A 41 9.51 12.08 3.23
CA LYS A 41 10.02 13.38 3.69
C LYS A 41 8.97 14.31 4.32
N ARG A 42 7.72 14.26 3.85
CA ARG A 42 6.63 15.15 4.28
C ARG A 42 5.40 14.43 4.83
N SER A 43 5.42 13.11 4.87
CA SER A 43 4.22 12.32 5.17
C SER A 43 4.59 11.06 5.93
N HIS A 44 3.85 10.79 6.99
CA HIS A 44 3.88 9.54 7.72
C HIS A 44 2.42 9.10 7.90
N CYS A 45 2.04 8.00 7.26
CA CYS A 45 0.65 7.55 7.25
C CYS A 45 0.59 6.04 7.50
N ARG A 46 -0.28 5.62 8.42
CA ARG A 46 -0.62 4.21 8.61
C ARG A 46 -1.91 3.86 7.89
N TYR A 47 -1.91 2.69 7.29
CA TYR A 47 -3.01 2.13 6.54
C TYR A 47 -3.32 0.73 7.07
N ARG A 48 -4.57 0.47 7.43
CA ARG A 48 -5.08 -0.89 7.52
C ARG A 48 -5.25 -1.41 6.10
N VAL A 49 -4.58 -2.51 5.78
CA VAL A 49 -4.66 -3.15 4.46
C VAL A 49 -5.67 -4.28 4.55
N GLU A 50 -6.68 -4.20 3.70
CA GLU A 50 -7.66 -5.26 3.49
C GLU A 50 -7.45 -5.84 2.10
N GLU A 51 -7.39 -7.15 1.97
CA GLU A 51 -7.36 -7.85 0.68
C GLU A 51 -8.75 -8.36 0.34
N HIS A 52 -9.15 -8.19 -0.92
CA HIS A 52 -10.46 -8.58 -1.43
C HIS A 52 -10.30 -9.41 -2.72
N PRO A 53 -11.25 -10.30 -3.02
CA PRO A 53 -11.30 -10.97 -4.32
C PRO A 53 -11.35 -9.96 -5.46
N ALA A 54 -10.71 -10.30 -6.58
CA ALA A 54 -10.77 -9.54 -7.82
C ALA A 54 -11.25 -10.45 -8.95
N ASP A 55 -12.07 -9.91 -9.85
CA ASP A 55 -12.55 -10.64 -11.04
C ASP A 55 -11.44 -10.78 -12.10
N GLU A 56 -10.47 -9.86 -12.09
CA GLU A 56 -9.32 -9.84 -12.99
C GLU A 56 -8.09 -10.51 -12.35
N PRO A 57 -7.17 -11.11 -13.15
CA PRO A 57 -5.94 -11.69 -12.64
C PRO A 57 -5.07 -10.68 -11.89
N GLY A 58 -4.97 -10.83 -10.57
CA GLY A 58 -4.22 -9.92 -9.71
C GLY A 58 -4.66 -10.00 -8.25
N ARG A 59 -4.33 -8.95 -7.49
CA ARG A 59 -4.70 -8.79 -6.08
C ARG A 59 -5.35 -7.43 -5.86
N ALA A 60 -6.54 -7.41 -5.28
CA ALA A 60 -7.24 -6.17 -4.94
C ALA A 60 -7.09 -5.87 -3.44
N PHE A 61 -6.76 -4.62 -3.14
CA PHE A 61 -6.57 -4.12 -1.79
C PHE A 61 -7.38 -2.85 -1.53
N VAL A 62 -7.86 -2.72 -0.30
CA VAL A 62 -8.39 -1.46 0.22
C VAL A 62 -7.48 -0.99 1.35
N LEU A 63 -6.93 0.22 1.19
CA LEU A 63 -6.03 0.84 2.15
C LEU A 63 -6.81 1.88 2.95
N ARG A 64 -7.28 1.51 4.15
CA ARG A 64 -7.99 2.44 5.04
C ARG A 64 -7.00 3.21 5.88
N LYS A 65 -7.07 4.53 5.87
CA LYS A 65 -6.21 5.36 6.72
C LYS A 65 -6.54 5.15 8.19
N LEU A 66 -5.51 4.93 9.00
CA LEU A 66 -5.60 4.94 10.46
C LEU A 66 -5.24 6.31 11.05
N ASP A 67 -4.47 7.10 10.31
CA ASP A 67 -4.09 8.47 10.69
C ASP A 67 -4.60 9.49 9.67
N VAL A 68 -4.84 10.71 10.15
CA VAL A 68 -5.16 11.86 9.29
C VAL A 68 -3.90 12.26 8.53
N GLY A 69 -3.65 11.59 7.41
CA GLY A 69 -2.49 11.82 6.55
C GLY A 69 -2.52 13.17 5.83
N SER A 70 -1.76 13.29 4.73
CA SER A 70 -1.67 14.53 3.94
C SER A 70 -2.99 14.92 3.23
N ASP A 71 -3.81 13.94 2.90
CA ASP A 71 -5.18 14.15 2.41
C ASP A 71 -6.14 13.88 3.57
N ARG A 72 -6.77 14.95 4.06
CA ARG A 72 -7.64 14.92 5.25
C ARG A 72 -9.08 14.52 4.92
N THR A 73 -9.43 14.44 3.64
CA THR A 73 -10.80 14.20 3.17
C THR A 73 -11.04 12.76 2.80
N GLU A 74 -10.06 12.10 2.21
CA GLU A 74 -10.20 10.73 1.76
C GLU A 74 -9.88 9.74 2.89
N GLY A 75 -10.79 8.83 3.21
CA GLY A 75 -10.62 7.84 4.28
C GLY A 75 -9.91 6.55 3.85
N HIS A 76 -9.88 6.28 2.54
CA HIS A 76 -9.37 5.03 2.00
C HIS A 76 -8.94 5.14 0.54
N TYR A 77 -8.17 4.17 0.05
CA TYR A 77 -7.82 4.06 -1.36
C TYR A 77 -8.00 2.63 -1.85
N GLY A 78 -8.71 2.44 -2.97
CA GLY A 78 -8.68 1.20 -3.72
C GLY A 78 -7.35 1.06 -4.46
N CYS A 79 -6.76 -0.12 -4.40
CA CYS A 79 -5.53 -0.48 -5.08
C CYS A 79 -5.71 -1.84 -5.75
N PHE A 80 -5.28 -1.97 -6.99
CA PHE A 80 -5.24 -3.24 -7.70
C PHE A 80 -3.81 -3.46 -8.20
N LEU A 81 -3.22 -4.58 -7.80
CA LEU A 81 -1.96 -5.08 -8.36
C LEU A 81 -2.31 -6.11 -9.42
N ALA A 82 -2.10 -5.74 -10.68
CA ALA A 82 -2.30 -6.66 -11.78
C ALA A 82 -1.22 -7.74 -11.77
N ALA A 83 -1.56 -8.95 -12.22
CA ALA A 83 -0.58 -10.02 -12.40
C ALA A 83 0.53 -9.61 -13.38
N GLU A 84 0.19 -8.82 -14.40
CA GLU A 84 1.14 -8.24 -15.35
C GLU A 84 1.59 -6.83 -14.90
N VAL A 85 2.89 -6.58 -14.95
CA VAL A 85 3.48 -5.29 -14.58
C VAL A 85 3.01 -4.19 -15.54
N GLY A 86 2.52 -3.07 -14.98
CA GLY A 86 2.13 -1.88 -15.76
C GLY A 86 0.63 -1.64 -15.84
N PHE A 87 -0.19 -2.59 -15.35
CA PHE A 87 -1.65 -2.46 -15.28
C PHE A 87 -2.16 -2.21 -13.85
N ASP A 88 -1.26 -1.88 -12.92
CA ASP A 88 -1.62 -1.54 -11.55
C ASP A 88 -2.46 -0.26 -11.49
N VAL A 89 -3.44 -0.22 -10.59
CA VAL A 89 -4.35 0.92 -10.43
C VAL A 89 -4.44 1.35 -8.97
N CYS A 90 -4.46 2.64 -8.70
CA CYS A 90 -4.70 3.19 -7.36
C CYS A 90 -5.55 4.45 -7.42
N ASP A 91 -6.48 4.61 -6.48
CA ASP A 91 -7.38 5.78 -6.43
C ASP A 91 -6.72 7.03 -5.84
N CYS A 92 -5.48 6.92 -5.33
CA CYS A 92 -4.83 8.07 -4.71
C CYS A 92 -4.47 9.15 -5.74
N ARG A 93 -4.51 10.42 -5.31
CA ARG A 93 -4.15 11.57 -6.15
C ARG A 93 -2.75 11.47 -6.77
N GLY A 94 -1.82 10.83 -6.06
CA GLY A 94 -0.47 10.57 -6.58
C GLY A 94 -0.51 9.73 -7.85
N PHE A 95 -1.25 8.62 -7.83
CA PHE A 95 -1.42 7.77 -9.00
C PHE A 95 -2.18 8.46 -10.13
N VAL A 96 -3.27 9.17 -9.82
CA VAL A 96 -4.03 9.92 -10.84
C VAL A 96 -3.13 10.94 -11.56
N SER A 97 -2.20 11.57 -10.84
CA SER A 97 -1.30 12.57 -11.41
C SER A 97 -0.12 11.99 -12.20
N THR A 98 0.48 10.88 -11.74
CA THR A 98 1.76 10.40 -12.28
C THR A 98 1.78 8.93 -12.69
N ARG A 99 0.65 8.23 -12.58
CA ARG A 99 0.53 6.77 -12.80
C ARG A 99 1.51 5.94 -11.98
N ASN A 100 1.96 6.48 -10.86
CA ASN A 100 2.86 5.85 -9.90
C ASN A 100 2.58 6.45 -8.53
N CYS A 101 2.50 5.61 -7.49
CA CYS A 101 2.34 6.05 -6.11
C CYS A 101 3.06 5.12 -5.15
N LYS A 102 3.36 5.66 -3.96
CA LYS A 102 4.02 4.92 -2.89
C LYS A 102 3.20 3.70 -2.44
N HIS A 103 1.87 3.77 -2.51
CA HIS A 103 0.99 2.66 -2.13
C HIS A 103 1.24 1.42 -2.98
N LEU A 104 1.16 1.54 -4.30
CA LEU A 104 1.40 0.42 -5.21
C LEU A 104 2.84 -0.10 -5.08
N SER A 105 3.82 0.80 -4.99
CA SER A 105 5.22 0.39 -4.77
C SER A 105 5.38 -0.47 -3.51
N SER A 106 4.81 -0.04 -2.38
CA SER A 106 4.88 -0.82 -1.13
C SER A 106 4.12 -2.15 -1.19
N LEU A 107 2.92 -2.18 -1.78
CA LEU A 107 2.14 -3.42 -1.89
C LEU A 107 2.82 -4.44 -2.79
N ARG A 108 3.40 -3.98 -3.90
CA ARG A 108 4.12 -4.83 -4.85
C ARG A 108 5.38 -5.42 -4.21
N GLN A 109 6.18 -4.59 -3.52
CA GLN A 109 7.34 -5.08 -2.75
C GLN A 109 6.93 -6.08 -1.66
N LEU A 110 5.83 -5.83 -0.94
CA LEU A 110 5.32 -6.78 0.06
C LEU A 110 4.86 -8.11 -0.54
N THR A 111 4.22 -8.08 -1.71
CA THR A 111 3.78 -9.27 -2.44
C THR A 111 4.99 -10.06 -2.94
N GLU A 112 5.96 -9.39 -3.55
CA GLU A 112 7.21 -10.01 -4.02
C GLU A 112 8.05 -10.60 -2.88
N ALA A 113 8.00 -9.99 -1.69
CA ALA A 113 8.66 -10.48 -0.49
C ALA A 113 7.87 -11.56 0.28
N GLU A 114 6.71 -12.00 -0.22
CA GLU A 114 5.82 -12.97 0.43
C GLU A 114 5.47 -12.57 1.88
N LYS A 115 5.08 -11.29 2.05
CA LYS A 115 4.64 -10.73 3.33
C LYS A 115 3.13 -10.41 3.35
N LEU A 116 2.49 -10.48 2.17
CA LEU A 116 1.07 -10.34 1.91
C LEU A 116 0.55 -11.61 1.24
#